data_AF-A0A182RSX8-F1
#
_entry.id   AF-A0A182RSX8-F1
#
_cell.length_a   1.000
_cell.length_b   1.000
_cell.length_c   1.000
_cell.angle_alpha   90.00
_cell.angle_beta   90.00
_cell.angle_gamma   90.00
#
_symmetry.space_group_name_H-M   'P 1'
#
loop_
_entity.id
_entity.type
_entity.pdbx_description
1 polymer ?
#
loop_
_entity_poly.entity_id
_entity_poly.type
_entity_poly.pdbx_seq_one_letter_code
_entity_poly.pdbx_strand_id
1 'polypeptide(L)'
;MGRNVWISSVFLLTVMCHCATGQTASGPLPEPVCGQISQMLDSCFRNSSPSIAVELLYSVKIPDSVEEIGDRCLLFNRGMECVQHYLNVCVDQKERKIIENEVYGAKRLYEFLCQDRSFQKEFLKHKDCFHHVHQDWDGCSSKFISILKEEMSKTTKQSMNVQYMHFCCARYGYENCVYNSARYKCRHDSAIFLRTVAKLLSTDKHFLNCDKIEHEVCSTGAREPAWGKLVVLLGVLWLMRIFGTGRYFSLDIRQ
;
A
#
# COMPACT_ATOMS: atom_id res chain seq x y z
N MET A 1 -66.29 17.22 -52.03
CA MET A 1 -65.51 18.45 -51.79
C MET A 1 -64.52 18.13 -50.67
N GLY A 2 -63.21 18.04 -50.82
CA GLY A 2 -62.24 18.29 -51.89
C GLY A 2 -60.88 18.46 -51.19
N ARG A 3 -59.80 17.96 -51.83
CA ARG A 3 -58.37 18.31 -51.59
C ARG A 3 -57.74 17.75 -50.29
N ASN A 4 -56.55 17.14 -50.24
CA ASN A 4 -55.35 17.23 -51.06
C ASN A 4 -54.52 15.94 -51.06
N VAL A 5 -53.72 15.82 -52.12
CA VAL A 5 -52.72 14.80 -52.45
C VAL A 5 -51.36 15.17 -51.82
N TRP A 6 -50.49 14.17 -51.70
CA TRP A 6 -49.00 14.16 -51.71
C TRP A 6 -48.27 13.75 -50.42
N ILE A 7 -47.88 12.46 -50.45
CA ILE A 7 -46.56 11.91 -50.11
C ILE A 7 -45.49 12.99 -49.88
N SER A 8 -44.90 12.98 -48.69
CA SER A 8 -43.48 13.29 -48.52
C SER A 8 -42.95 12.83 -47.16
N SER A 9 -41.81 12.17 -47.22
CA SER A 9 -40.76 12.17 -46.19
C SER A 9 -40.87 11.18 -45.03
N VAL A 10 -40.41 9.97 -45.34
CA VAL A 10 -39.49 9.18 -44.53
C VAL A 10 -38.64 10.06 -43.60
N PHE A 11 -38.94 10.01 -42.30
CA PHE A 11 -37.97 10.32 -41.25
C PHE A 11 -37.96 9.13 -40.29
N LEU A 12 -36.99 8.24 -40.53
CA LEU A 12 -36.53 7.30 -39.52
C LEU A 12 -36.09 8.11 -38.30
N LEU A 13 -36.91 8.14 -37.26
CA LEU A 13 -36.45 8.37 -35.90
C LEU A 13 -35.87 7.05 -35.38
N THR A 14 -34.69 6.70 -35.88
CA THR A 14 -33.80 5.79 -35.16
C THR A 14 -33.45 6.47 -33.85
N VAL A 15 -34.10 6.03 -32.78
CA VAL A 15 -33.64 6.23 -31.41
C VAL A 15 -32.29 5.54 -31.31
N MET A 16 -31.23 6.30 -31.59
CA MET A 16 -29.87 5.90 -31.24
C MET A 16 -29.79 5.90 -29.72
N CYS A 17 -30.09 4.73 -29.16
CA CYS A 17 -29.67 4.36 -27.82
C CYS A 17 -28.14 4.47 -27.82
N HIS A 18 -27.64 5.65 -27.42
CA HIS A 18 -26.23 5.84 -27.13
C HIS A 18 -25.97 5.05 -25.85
N CYS A 19 -25.67 3.77 -26.01
CA CYS A 19 -24.80 3.11 -25.05
C CYS A 19 -23.53 3.96 -25.03
N ALA A 20 -23.33 4.69 -23.93
CA ALA A 20 -22.04 5.27 -23.60
C ALA A 20 -21.05 4.10 -23.55
N THR A 21 -20.35 3.87 -24.66
CA THR A 21 -19.20 2.99 -24.71
C THR A 21 -18.18 3.62 -23.77
N GLY A 22 -18.05 3.07 -22.57
CA GLY A 22 -16.89 3.31 -21.72
C GLY A 22 -15.66 3.04 -22.59
N GLN A 23 -14.86 4.07 -22.81
CA GLN A 23 -13.65 3.98 -23.62
C GLN A 23 -12.69 3.01 -22.91
N THR A 24 -12.62 1.79 -23.41
CA THR A 24 -11.52 0.87 -23.10
C THR A 24 -10.26 1.42 -23.78
N ALA A 25 -9.19 1.58 -23.01
CA ALA A 25 -7.88 2.01 -23.46
C ALA A 25 -7.25 0.98 -24.42
N SER A 26 -7.71 0.93 -25.68
CA SER A 26 -7.41 -0.18 -26.61
C SER A 26 -6.50 0.24 -27.77
N GLY A 27 -5.33 0.81 -27.46
CA GLY A 27 -4.23 0.87 -28.42
C GLY A 27 -3.38 -0.42 -28.34
N PRO A 28 -2.74 -0.89 -29.43
CA PRO A 28 -1.81 -2.01 -29.36
C PRO A 28 -0.71 -1.74 -28.32
N LEU A 29 -0.23 -2.81 -27.67
CA LEU A 29 0.88 -2.70 -26.71
C LEU A 29 2.20 -2.46 -27.48
N PRO A 30 3.10 -1.60 -26.97
CA PRO A 30 4.41 -1.41 -27.58
C PRO A 30 5.27 -2.66 -27.43
N GLU A 31 6.08 -2.96 -28.44
CA GLU A 31 7.07 -4.04 -28.37
C GLU A 31 8.15 -3.72 -27.31
N PRO A 32 8.41 -4.62 -26.35
CA PRO A 32 9.32 -4.35 -25.25
C PRO A 32 10.79 -4.51 -25.66
N VAL A 33 11.64 -3.58 -25.22
CA VAL A 33 13.10 -3.72 -25.28
C VAL A 33 13.61 -4.23 -23.94
N CYS A 34 14.13 -5.46 -23.92
CA CYS A 34 14.58 -6.10 -22.68
C CYS A 34 15.73 -5.33 -22.03
N GLY A 35 15.66 -5.15 -20.71
CA GLY A 35 16.57 -4.33 -19.92
C GLY A 35 16.19 -2.84 -19.83
N GLN A 36 15.16 -2.39 -20.57
CA GLN A 36 14.73 -0.98 -20.62
C GLN A 36 13.28 -0.80 -20.15
N ILE A 37 12.98 -1.17 -18.90
CA ILE A 37 11.62 -1.13 -18.34
C ILE A 37 11.03 0.29 -18.28
N SER A 38 11.87 1.31 -18.04
CA SER A 38 11.44 2.72 -18.03
C SER A 38 10.95 3.17 -19.41
N GLN A 39 11.68 2.83 -20.46
CA GLN A 39 11.30 3.13 -21.84
C GLN A 39 9.98 2.43 -22.22
N MET A 40 9.78 1.20 -21.75
CA MET A 40 8.53 0.48 -21.95
C MET A 40 7.35 1.21 -21.29
N LEU A 41 7.51 1.66 -20.04
CA LEU A 41 6.46 2.43 -19.35
C LEU A 41 6.14 3.73 -20.08
N ASP A 42 7.15 4.50 -20.51
CA ASP A 42 6.91 5.73 -21.28
C ASP A 42 6.14 5.42 -22.57
N SER A 43 6.55 4.37 -23.29
CA SER A 43 5.93 3.97 -24.55
C SER A 43 4.51 3.44 -24.36
N CYS A 44 4.22 2.84 -23.21
CA CYS A 44 2.89 2.30 -22.86
C CYS A 44 1.80 3.38 -22.89
N PHE A 45 2.16 4.61 -22.53
CA PHE A 45 1.24 5.73 -22.35
C PHE A 45 1.33 6.83 -23.41
N ARG A 46 2.41 6.87 -24.22
CA ARG A 46 2.57 7.87 -25.30
C ARG A 46 1.40 7.97 -26.28
N ASN A 47 0.70 6.86 -26.51
CA ASN A 47 -0.43 6.76 -27.46
C ASN A 47 -1.72 6.19 -26.82
N SER A 48 -1.81 6.15 -25.49
CA SER A 48 -3.04 5.67 -24.84
C SER A 48 -4.16 6.70 -24.97
N SER A 49 -5.38 6.23 -25.29
CA SER A 49 -6.62 7.02 -25.19
C SER A 49 -7.36 6.60 -23.92
N PRO A 50 -7.88 7.54 -23.11
CA PRO A 50 -7.74 8.99 -23.23
C PRO A 50 -6.27 9.42 -23.11
N SER A 51 -5.90 10.61 -23.59
CA SER A 51 -4.54 11.13 -23.45
C SER A 51 -4.20 11.24 -21.96
N ILE A 52 -3.57 10.20 -21.42
CA ILE A 52 -3.18 10.16 -20.02
C ILE A 52 -2.05 11.17 -19.87
N ALA A 53 -2.31 12.24 -19.13
CA ALA A 53 -1.27 13.21 -18.83
C ALA A 53 -0.13 12.47 -18.12
N VAL A 54 1.10 12.64 -18.60
CA VAL A 54 2.31 12.10 -17.97
C VAL A 54 2.38 12.52 -16.50
N GLU A 55 1.81 13.67 -16.15
CA GLU A 55 1.63 14.14 -14.78
C GLU A 55 0.79 13.19 -13.90
N LEU A 56 -0.21 12.52 -14.47
CA LEU A 56 -1.02 11.54 -13.75
C LEU A 56 -0.22 10.25 -13.45
N LEU A 57 0.76 9.90 -14.28
CA LEU A 57 1.65 8.76 -14.02
C LEU A 57 2.56 8.98 -12.80
N TYR A 58 3.04 10.21 -12.63
CA TYR A 58 4.03 10.53 -11.61
C TYR A 58 3.44 11.23 -10.37
N SER A 59 2.17 11.65 -10.40
CA SER A 59 1.47 12.19 -9.24
C SER A 59 0.79 11.10 -8.43
N VAL A 60 1.30 10.84 -7.22
CA VAL A 60 0.62 10.02 -6.21
C VAL A 60 -0.41 10.90 -5.50
N LYS A 61 -1.59 11.06 -6.10
CA LYS A 61 -2.73 11.75 -5.49
C LYS A 61 -3.77 10.72 -5.06
N ILE A 62 -4.23 10.82 -3.82
CA ILE A 62 -5.39 10.06 -3.31
C ILE A 62 -6.63 10.50 -4.09
N PRO A 63 -7.36 9.59 -4.76
CA PRO A 63 -8.55 9.93 -5.52
C PRO A 63 -9.64 10.52 -4.63
N ASP A 64 -10.24 11.63 -5.09
CA ASP A 64 -11.25 12.37 -4.34
C ASP A 64 -12.69 12.12 -4.79
N SER A 65 -12.88 11.43 -5.92
CA SER A 65 -14.18 11.12 -6.51
C SER A 65 -14.17 9.77 -7.24
N VAL A 66 -15.36 9.30 -7.65
CA VAL A 66 -15.51 8.05 -8.41
C VAL A 66 -14.89 8.18 -9.81
N GLU A 67 -14.96 9.38 -10.38
CA GLU A 67 -14.35 9.72 -11.67
C GLU A 67 -12.83 9.65 -11.57
N GLU A 68 -12.23 10.27 -10.54
CA GLU A 68 -10.78 10.17 -10.31
C GLU A 68 -10.34 8.72 -10.06
N ILE A 69 -11.15 7.91 -9.36
CA ILE A 69 -10.90 6.47 -9.22
C ILE A 69 -10.89 5.80 -10.60
N GLY A 70 -11.87 6.11 -11.46
CA GLY A 70 -11.95 5.58 -12.82
C GLY A 70 -10.70 5.88 -13.64
N ASP A 71 -10.21 7.12 -13.59
CA ASP A 71 -8.99 7.54 -14.29
C ASP A 71 -7.75 6.79 -13.78
N ARG A 72 -7.63 6.61 -12.46
CA ARG A 72 -6.54 5.80 -11.87
C ARG A 72 -6.65 4.33 -12.27
N CYS A 73 -7.85 3.79 -12.38
CA CYS A 73 -8.07 2.41 -12.82
C CYS A 73 -7.69 2.18 -14.27
N LEU A 74 -8.02 3.11 -15.17
CA LEU A 74 -7.59 3.07 -16.57
C LEU A 74 -6.06 3.05 -16.66
N LEU A 75 -5.41 3.93 -15.90
CA LEU A 75 -3.96 4.04 -15.83
C LEU A 75 -3.30 2.75 -15.31
N PHE A 76 -3.78 2.26 -14.17
CA PHE A 76 -3.25 1.05 -13.53
C PHE A 76 -3.40 -0.17 -14.43
N ASN A 77 -4.59 -0.39 -15.00
CA ASN A 77 -4.84 -1.54 -15.87
C ASN A 77 -3.95 -1.52 -17.10
N ARG A 78 -3.82 -0.36 -17.77
CA ARG A 78 -2.95 -0.21 -18.93
C ARG A 78 -1.48 -0.43 -18.57
N GLY A 79 -1.01 0.14 -17.47
CA GLY A 79 0.35 -0.08 -16.97
C GLY A 79 0.62 -1.55 -16.69
N MET A 80 -0.32 -2.24 -16.05
CA MET A 80 -0.21 -3.67 -15.76
C MET A 80 -0.20 -4.54 -17.02
N GLU A 81 -0.97 -4.20 -18.07
CA GLU A 81 -0.89 -4.89 -19.36
C GLU A 81 0.50 -4.78 -19.98
N CYS A 82 1.09 -3.58 -19.99
CA CYS A 82 2.42 -3.35 -20.52
C CYS A 82 3.51 -4.06 -19.70
N VAL A 83 3.41 -4.01 -18.37
CA VAL A 83 4.31 -4.74 -17.47
C VAL A 83 4.19 -6.25 -17.72
N GLN A 84 2.97 -6.79 -17.77
CA GLN A 84 2.76 -8.22 -18.03
C GLN A 84 3.32 -8.63 -19.40
N HIS A 85 3.14 -7.81 -20.43
CA HIS A 85 3.70 -8.06 -21.75
C HIS A 85 5.23 -8.05 -21.73
N TYR A 86 5.85 -7.06 -21.08
CA TYR A 86 7.29 -7.02 -20.87
C TYR A 86 7.80 -8.26 -20.12
N LEU A 87 7.15 -8.64 -19.02
CA LEU A 87 7.52 -9.84 -18.27
C LEU A 87 7.38 -11.10 -19.11
N ASN A 88 6.37 -11.16 -19.98
CA ASN A 88 6.11 -12.29 -20.86
C ASN A 88 7.21 -12.50 -21.91
N VAL A 89 7.77 -11.41 -22.44
CA VAL A 89 8.78 -11.42 -23.50
C VAL A 89 10.21 -11.46 -22.93
N CYS A 90 10.49 -10.68 -21.89
CA CYS A 90 11.85 -10.34 -21.46
C CYS A 90 12.31 -11.01 -20.17
N VAL A 91 11.41 -11.63 -19.39
CA VAL A 91 11.73 -12.20 -18.07
C VAL A 91 11.39 -13.69 -18.07
N ASP A 92 12.29 -14.50 -17.51
CA ASP A 92 12.06 -15.94 -17.42
C ASP A 92 10.91 -16.28 -16.47
N GLN A 93 10.38 -17.50 -16.60
CA GLN A 93 9.19 -17.91 -15.87
C GLN A 93 9.34 -17.90 -14.34
N LYS A 94 10.55 -18.17 -13.82
CA LYS A 94 10.80 -18.21 -12.37
C LYS A 94 10.88 -16.79 -11.82
N GLU A 95 11.64 -15.92 -12.45
CA GLU A 95 11.75 -14.51 -12.07
C GLU A 95 10.41 -13.78 -12.21
N ARG A 96 9.67 -14.07 -13.28
CA ARG A 96 8.31 -13.53 -13.48
C ARG A 96 7.38 -13.83 -12.32
N LYS A 97 7.38 -15.08 -11.83
CA LYS A 97 6.55 -15.46 -10.67
C LYS A 97 6.93 -14.68 -9.41
N ILE A 98 8.21 -14.38 -9.20
CA ILE A 98 8.66 -13.56 -8.06
C ILE A 98 8.03 -12.17 -8.19
N ILE A 99 8.20 -11.52 -9.35
CA ILE A 99 7.65 -10.18 -9.60
C ILE A 99 6.12 -10.16 -9.46
N GLU A 100 5.42 -11.15 -10.01
CA GLU A 100 3.96 -11.27 -9.90
C GLU A 100 3.47 -11.44 -8.47
N ASN A 101 4.25 -12.09 -7.60
CA ASN A 101 3.92 -12.24 -6.18
C ASN A 101 4.13 -10.93 -5.42
N GLU A 102 5.21 -10.20 -5.68
CA GLU A 102 5.50 -8.90 -5.04
C GLU A 102 4.41 -7.85 -5.32
N VAL A 103 3.83 -7.85 -6.53
CA VAL A 103 2.76 -6.90 -6.90
C VAL A 103 1.35 -7.39 -6.54
N TYR A 104 1.21 -8.58 -5.95
CA TYR A 104 -0.08 -9.22 -5.69
C TYR A 104 -1.01 -8.34 -4.83
N GLY A 105 -0.53 -7.82 -3.71
CA GLY A 105 -1.32 -7.00 -2.79
C GLY A 105 -1.84 -5.72 -3.45
N ALA A 106 -0.99 -5.04 -4.21
CA ALA A 106 -1.35 -3.85 -4.97
C ALA A 106 -2.40 -4.16 -6.05
N LYS A 107 -2.21 -5.25 -6.81
CA LYS A 107 -3.20 -5.71 -7.80
C LYS A 107 -4.54 -6.00 -7.14
N ARG A 108 -4.55 -6.66 -5.99
CA ARG A 108 -5.78 -6.99 -5.27
C ARG A 108 -6.50 -5.74 -4.76
N LEU A 109 -5.77 -4.74 -4.26
CA LEU A 109 -6.36 -3.46 -3.88
C LEU A 109 -7.02 -2.78 -5.08
N TYR A 110 -6.34 -2.73 -6.24
CA TYR A 110 -6.90 -2.13 -7.45
C TYR A 110 -8.07 -2.93 -8.02
N GLU A 111 -8.10 -4.26 -7.87
CA GLU A 111 -9.30 -5.06 -8.20
C GLU A 111 -10.52 -4.59 -7.41
N PHE A 112 -10.40 -4.41 -6.10
CA PHE A 112 -11.49 -3.85 -5.28
C PHE A 112 -11.80 -2.40 -5.67
N LEU A 113 -10.78 -1.54 -5.75
CA LEU A 113 -10.99 -0.12 -6.03
C LEU A 113 -11.62 0.12 -7.41
N CYS A 114 -11.31 -0.70 -8.41
CA CYS A 114 -11.78 -0.52 -9.77
C CYS A 114 -13.09 -1.24 -10.08
N GLN A 115 -13.35 -2.37 -9.43
CA GLN A 115 -14.47 -3.24 -9.80
C GLN A 115 -15.59 -3.26 -8.74
N ASP A 116 -15.30 -2.91 -7.49
CA ASP A 116 -16.28 -2.94 -6.39
C ASP A 116 -16.79 -1.54 -6.03
N ARG A 117 -18.03 -1.23 -6.43
CA ARG A 117 -18.69 0.05 -6.12
C ARG A 117 -18.92 0.27 -4.62
N SER A 118 -19.08 -0.79 -3.84
CA SER A 118 -19.23 -0.65 -2.39
C SER A 118 -17.90 -0.26 -1.75
N PHE A 119 -16.79 -0.86 -2.21
CA PHE A 119 -15.45 -0.51 -1.78
C PHE A 119 -15.08 0.93 -2.18
N GLN A 120 -15.43 1.38 -3.38
CA GLN A 120 -15.22 2.78 -3.79
C GLN A 120 -15.93 3.77 -2.87
N LYS A 121 -17.18 3.50 -2.48
CA LYS A 121 -17.93 4.35 -1.54
C LYS A 121 -17.26 4.39 -0.17
N GLU A 122 -16.84 3.24 0.34
CA GLU A 122 -16.14 3.17 1.63
C GLU A 122 -14.78 3.86 1.58
N PHE A 123 -14.03 3.70 0.49
CA PHE A 123 -12.78 4.40 0.26
C PHE A 123 -12.96 5.92 0.29
N LEU A 124 -13.92 6.43 -0.48
CA LEU A 124 -14.21 7.87 -0.56
C LEU A 124 -14.73 8.44 0.76
N LYS A 125 -15.43 7.64 1.57
CA LYS A 125 -15.83 8.02 2.93
C LYS A 125 -14.62 8.27 3.86
N HIS A 126 -13.50 7.60 3.61
CA HIS A 126 -12.29 7.69 4.44
C HIS A 126 -11.12 8.48 3.81
N LYS A 127 -11.31 9.07 2.63
CA LYS A 127 -10.27 9.75 1.85
C LYS A 127 -9.49 10.83 2.61
N ASP A 128 -10.18 11.65 3.42
CA ASP A 128 -9.54 12.75 4.17
C ASP A 128 -8.52 12.21 5.18
N CYS A 129 -8.79 11.02 5.74
CA CYS A 129 -7.84 10.40 6.65
C CYS A 129 -6.55 10.00 5.94
N PHE A 130 -6.60 9.50 4.70
CA PHE A 130 -5.40 9.21 3.92
C PHE A 130 -4.54 10.47 3.75
N HIS A 131 -5.16 11.62 3.45
CA HIS A 131 -4.44 12.91 3.37
C HIS A 131 -3.77 13.29 4.70
N HIS A 132 -4.43 13.04 5.84
CA HIS A 132 -3.87 13.37 7.15
C HIS A 132 -2.71 12.46 7.59
N VAL A 133 -2.71 11.21 7.15
CA VAL A 133 -1.73 10.21 7.60
C VAL A 133 -0.69 9.85 6.55
N HIS A 134 -0.73 10.45 5.34
CA HIS A 134 0.12 9.99 4.22
C HIS A 134 1.60 9.91 4.60
N GLN A 135 2.13 10.91 5.33
CA GLN A 135 3.54 10.94 5.76
C GLN A 135 3.83 9.84 6.79
N ASP A 136 2.91 9.57 7.71
CA ASP A 136 3.09 8.49 8.69
C ASP A 136 3.03 7.14 7.98
N TRP A 137 2.13 6.99 7.01
CA TRP A 137 1.99 5.80 6.19
C TRP A 137 3.28 5.52 5.42
N ASP A 138 3.87 6.53 4.79
CA ASP A 138 5.15 6.44 4.09
C ASP A 138 6.28 6.01 5.05
N GLY A 139 6.29 6.54 6.27
CA GLY A 139 7.21 6.11 7.34
C GLY A 139 7.02 4.64 7.74
N CYS A 140 5.76 4.21 7.95
CA CYS A 140 5.43 2.82 8.25
C CYS A 140 5.87 1.89 7.11
N SER A 141 5.62 2.27 5.86
CA SER A 141 5.96 1.50 4.66
C SER A 141 7.47 1.40 4.48
N SER A 142 8.19 2.51 4.69
CA SER A 142 9.66 2.53 4.62
C SER A 142 10.29 1.59 5.64
N LYS A 143 9.79 1.59 6.87
CA LYS A 143 10.23 0.67 7.93
C LYS A 143 9.92 -0.79 7.60
N PHE A 144 8.74 -1.06 7.05
CA PHE A 144 8.37 -2.40 6.60
C PHE A 144 9.32 -2.91 5.52
N ILE A 145 9.53 -2.11 4.46
CA ILE A 145 10.43 -2.43 3.36
C ILE A 145 11.88 -2.62 3.84
N SER A 146 12.35 -1.82 4.81
CA SER A 146 13.70 -2.00 5.36
C SER A 146 13.86 -3.35 6.07
N ILE A 147 12.84 -3.77 6.83
CA ILE A 147 12.85 -5.09 7.49
C ILE A 147 12.85 -6.21 6.44
N LEU A 148 12.02 -6.11 5.40
CA LEU A 148 12.00 -7.10 4.32
C LEU A 148 13.37 -7.24 3.66
N LYS A 149 14.01 -6.12 3.31
CA LYS A 149 15.34 -6.10 2.70
C LYS A 149 16.40 -6.74 3.61
N GLU A 150 16.37 -6.41 4.90
CA GLU A 150 17.28 -6.98 5.89
C GLU A 150 17.09 -8.50 5.98
N GLU A 151 15.85 -8.97 6.13
CA GLU A 151 15.53 -10.40 6.23
C GLU A 151 15.85 -11.18 4.96
N MET A 152 15.65 -10.58 3.79
CA MET A 152 16.05 -11.20 2.51
C MET A 152 17.56 -11.32 2.40
N SER A 153 18.34 -10.34 2.89
CA SER A 153 19.81 -10.36 2.84
C SER A 153 20.47 -11.42 3.75
N LYS A 154 19.74 -11.95 4.74
CA LYS A 154 20.23 -12.95 5.72
C LYS A 154 20.34 -14.37 5.16
N THR A 155 20.48 -14.53 3.83
CA THR A 155 20.24 -15.74 2.99
C THR A 155 21.14 -16.97 3.28
N THR A 156 21.65 -17.16 4.49
CA THR A 156 22.49 -18.35 4.80
C THR A 156 22.45 -18.80 6.28
N LYS A 157 21.73 -18.12 7.19
CA LYS A 157 21.83 -18.43 8.65
C LYS A 157 20.56 -18.92 9.35
N GLN A 158 19.39 -18.75 8.76
CA GLN A 158 18.10 -19.06 9.41
C GLN A 158 17.27 -20.03 8.59
N SER A 159 16.46 -20.87 9.25
CA SER A 159 15.53 -21.75 8.54
C SER A 159 14.40 -20.95 7.91
N MET A 160 13.86 -21.46 6.80
CA MET A 160 12.73 -20.85 6.06
C MET A 160 11.54 -20.52 6.97
N ASN A 161 11.27 -21.35 7.99
CA ASN A 161 10.17 -21.13 8.93
C ASN A 161 10.37 -19.90 9.81
N VAL A 162 11.60 -19.61 10.23
CA VAL A 162 11.85 -18.43 11.07
C VAL A 162 11.80 -17.17 10.21
N GLN A 163 12.34 -17.21 9.00
CA GLN A 163 12.23 -16.10 8.04
C GLN A 163 10.77 -15.78 7.71
N TYR A 164 9.94 -16.81 7.48
CA TYR A 164 8.50 -16.68 7.31
C TYR A 164 7.83 -15.98 8.50
N MET A 165 8.19 -16.34 9.74
CA MET A 165 7.68 -15.67 10.94
C MET A 165 8.11 -14.20 11.03
N HIS A 166 9.35 -13.89 10.68
CA HIS A 166 9.83 -12.50 10.63
C HIS A 166 9.02 -11.66 9.64
N PHE A 167 8.72 -12.21 8.46
CA PHE A 167 7.86 -11.54 7.48
C PHE A 167 6.43 -11.32 8.01
N CYS A 168 5.82 -12.33 8.63
CA CYS A 168 4.49 -12.18 9.25
C CYS A 168 4.49 -11.10 10.35
N CYS A 169 5.50 -11.04 11.20
CA CYS A 169 5.57 -10.02 12.25
C CYS A 169 5.90 -8.63 11.70
N ALA A 170 6.70 -8.52 10.65
CA ALA A 170 6.94 -7.26 9.95
C ALA A 170 5.63 -6.71 9.36
N ARG A 171 4.82 -7.59 8.76
CA ARG A 171 3.49 -7.26 8.23
C ARG A 171 2.55 -6.79 9.33
N TYR A 172 2.43 -7.55 10.42
CA TYR A 172 1.64 -7.16 11.58
C TYR A 172 2.08 -5.81 12.15
N GLY A 173 3.39 -5.56 12.24
CA GLY A 173 3.94 -4.29 12.68
C GLY A 173 3.56 -3.13 11.75
N TYR A 174 3.62 -3.33 10.43
CA TYR A 174 3.21 -2.36 9.42
C TYR A 174 1.73 -2.01 9.54
N GLU A 175 0.84 -3.01 9.60
CA GLU A 175 -0.60 -2.81 9.74
C GLU A 175 -0.95 -2.01 11.01
N ASN A 176 -0.34 -2.36 12.15
CA ASN A 176 -0.57 -1.66 13.40
C ASN A 176 0.04 -0.25 13.42
N CYS A 177 1.17 -0.04 12.74
CA CYS A 177 1.75 1.28 12.55
C CYS A 177 0.74 2.20 11.85
N VAL A 178 0.19 1.76 10.70
CA VAL A 178 -0.82 2.51 9.95
C VAL A 178 -2.08 2.74 10.80
N TYR A 179 -2.60 1.70 11.45
CA TYR A 179 -3.76 1.81 12.32
C TYR A 179 -3.56 2.83 13.44
N ASN A 180 -2.41 2.80 14.13
CA ASN A 180 -2.14 3.69 15.25
C ASN A 180 -1.99 5.14 14.78
N SER A 181 -1.27 5.38 13.67
CA SER A 181 -1.16 6.72 13.08
C SER A 181 -2.53 7.31 12.75
N ALA A 182 -3.41 6.50 12.15
CA ALA A 182 -4.78 6.91 11.84
C ALA A 182 -5.65 7.08 13.09
N ARG A 183 -5.49 6.21 14.11
CA ARG A 183 -6.27 6.29 15.36
C ARG A 183 -6.08 7.61 16.10
N TYR A 184 -4.90 8.23 16.01
CA TYR A 184 -4.63 9.51 16.68
C TYR A 184 -5.05 10.74 15.87
N LYS A 185 -5.23 10.61 14.54
CA LYS A 185 -5.53 11.73 13.63
C LYS A 185 -6.93 11.68 13.02
N CYS A 186 -7.60 10.53 13.08
CA CYS A 186 -8.86 10.27 12.39
C CYS A 186 -9.90 9.58 13.28
N ARG A 187 -11.10 9.38 12.74
CA ARG A 187 -12.15 8.55 13.38
C ARG A 187 -11.72 7.09 13.48
N HIS A 188 -12.33 6.38 14.43
CA HIS A 188 -12.01 4.98 14.68
C HIS A 188 -12.29 4.07 13.48
N ASP A 189 -13.40 4.28 12.78
CA ASP A 189 -13.75 3.53 11.57
C ASP A 189 -12.77 3.81 10.42
N SER A 190 -12.33 5.05 10.24
CA SER A 190 -11.23 5.37 9.31
C SER A 190 -9.95 4.62 9.66
N ALA A 191 -9.56 4.56 10.93
CA ALA A 191 -8.37 3.83 11.34
C ALA A 191 -8.45 2.34 11.00
N ILE A 192 -9.63 1.72 11.20
CA ILE A 192 -9.89 0.32 10.82
C ILE A 192 -9.81 0.14 9.30
N PHE A 193 -10.40 1.05 8.53
CA PHE A 193 -10.38 1.00 7.08
C PHE A 193 -8.94 1.09 6.53
N LEU A 194 -8.16 2.06 7.03
CA LEU A 194 -6.75 2.24 6.63
C LEU A 194 -5.89 1.02 6.98
N ARG A 195 -6.13 0.38 8.15
CA ARG A 195 -5.49 -0.89 8.49
C ARG A 195 -5.81 -2.00 7.48
N THR A 196 -7.06 -2.07 7.03
CA THR A 196 -7.50 -3.05 6.03
C THR A 196 -6.79 -2.83 4.69
N VAL A 197 -6.64 -1.58 4.27
CA VAL A 197 -5.88 -1.23 3.07
C VAL A 197 -4.39 -1.56 3.22
N ALA A 198 -3.78 -1.27 4.37
CA ALA A 198 -2.39 -1.68 4.66
C ALA A 198 -2.20 -3.19 4.61
N LYS A 199 -3.15 -3.96 5.16
CA LYS A 199 -3.16 -5.42 5.08
C LYS A 199 -3.22 -5.93 3.64
N LEU A 200 -4.09 -5.36 2.81
CA LEU A 200 -4.16 -5.71 1.39
C LEU A 200 -2.82 -5.44 0.68
N LEU A 201 -2.23 -4.26 0.89
CA LEU A 201 -0.97 -3.86 0.25
C LEU A 201 0.23 -4.70 0.67
N SER A 202 0.23 -5.20 1.90
CA SER A 202 1.31 -6.04 2.44
C SER A 202 1.05 -7.54 2.30
N THR A 203 -0.01 -7.92 1.57
CA THR A 203 -0.28 -9.31 1.25
C THR A 203 0.58 -9.74 0.06
N ASP A 204 1.44 -10.74 0.29
CA ASP A 204 2.11 -11.52 -0.75
C ASP A 204 1.47 -12.92 -0.82
N LYS A 205 1.51 -13.53 -2.00
CA LYS A 205 0.98 -14.88 -2.23
C LYS A 205 1.64 -15.95 -1.33
N HIS A 206 2.91 -15.80 -1.02
CA HIS A 206 3.65 -16.70 -0.12
C HIS A 206 3.23 -16.54 1.34
N PHE A 207 2.69 -15.38 1.72
CA PHE A 207 2.39 -15.01 3.11
C PHE A 207 0.89 -14.98 3.43
N LEU A 208 0.04 -15.55 2.55
CA LEU A 208 -1.43 -15.60 2.72
C LEU A 208 -1.89 -16.20 4.06
N ASN A 209 -1.06 -17.00 4.73
CA ASN A 209 -1.39 -17.63 6.00
C ASN A 209 -0.88 -16.89 7.24
N CYS A 210 -0.20 -15.74 7.10
CA CYS A 210 0.27 -14.96 8.24
C CYS A 210 -0.88 -14.52 9.16
N ASP A 211 -2.08 -14.31 8.62
CA ASP A 211 -3.31 -13.94 9.35
C ASP A 211 -3.64 -14.91 10.50
N LYS A 212 -3.25 -16.18 10.35
CA LYS A 212 -3.59 -17.25 11.30
C LYS A 212 -2.70 -17.26 12.53
N ILE A 213 -1.55 -16.61 12.47
CA ILE A 213 -0.47 -16.76 13.47
C ILE A 213 0.04 -15.42 13.99
N GLU A 214 -0.08 -14.34 13.22
CA GLU A 214 0.59 -13.09 13.53
C GLU A 214 0.07 -12.42 14.81
N HIS A 215 -1.24 -12.53 15.09
CA HIS A 215 -1.81 -11.92 16.29
C HIS A 215 -1.23 -12.55 17.56
N GLU A 216 -1.16 -13.88 17.63
CA GLU A 216 -0.67 -14.58 18.81
C GLU A 216 0.85 -14.48 18.96
N VAL A 217 1.58 -14.55 17.84
CA VAL A 217 3.05 -14.59 17.86
C VAL A 217 3.67 -13.21 17.94
N CYS A 218 3.08 -12.20 17.28
CA CYS A 218 3.73 -10.90 17.09
C CYS A 218 3.18 -9.80 18.01
N SER A 219 2.03 -9.99 18.67
CA SER A 219 1.46 -9.01 19.61
C SER A 219 2.25 -8.86 20.91
N THR A 220 3.11 -9.83 21.23
CA THR A 220 3.92 -9.87 22.46
C THR A 220 5.22 -9.06 22.40
N GLY A 221 5.59 -8.54 21.22
CA GLY A 221 6.86 -7.85 20.99
C GLY A 221 6.86 -6.33 21.23
N ALA A 222 6.59 -5.87 22.46
CA ALA A 222 7.00 -4.54 22.98
C ALA A 222 6.69 -4.32 24.48
N ARG A 223 6.49 -5.37 25.28
CA ARG A 223 6.52 -5.18 26.74
C ARG A 223 7.96 -5.37 27.20
N GLU A 224 8.71 -4.27 27.28
CA GLU A 224 9.79 -4.25 28.27
C GLU A 224 9.15 -4.64 29.61
N PRO A 225 9.65 -5.67 30.31
CA PRO A 225 9.12 -5.98 31.62
C PRO A 225 9.35 -4.74 32.49
N ALA A 226 8.27 -4.09 32.93
CA ALA A 226 8.31 -2.98 33.88
C ALA A 226 9.15 -3.33 35.14
N TRP A 227 9.31 -4.62 35.40
CA TRP A 227 10.19 -5.18 36.40
C TRP A 227 11.66 -4.78 36.24
N GLY A 228 12.19 -4.71 35.01
CA GLY A 228 13.57 -4.29 34.76
C GLY A 228 13.84 -2.85 35.19
N LYS A 229 12.87 -1.95 34.96
CA LYS A 229 12.96 -0.54 35.41
C LYS A 229 12.81 -0.42 36.93
N LEU A 230 11.94 -1.23 37.53
CA LEU A 230 11.77 -1.27 38.99
C LEU A 230 13.03 -1.77 39.71
N VAL A 231 13.69 -2.82 39.18
CA VAL A 231 14.93 -3.36 39.77
C VAL A 231 16.09 -2.37 39.67
N VAL A 232 16.21 -1.67 38.53
CA VAL A 232 17.23 -0.62 38.38
C VAL A 232 16.96 0.54 39.35
N LEU A 233 15.72 1.02 39.46
CA LEU A 233 15.37 2.10 40.39
C LEU A 233 15.61 1.71 41.86
N LEU A 234 15.24 0.48 42.24
CA LEU A 234 15.50 -0.03 43.60
C LEU A 234 17.00 -0.21 43.85
N GLY A 235 17.78 -0.64 42.85
CA GLY A 235 19.23 -0.75 42.92
C GLY A 235 19.92 0.60 43.10
N VAL A 236 19.51 1.64 42.35
CA VAL A 236 20.05 3.00 42.50
C VAL A 236 19.69 3.58 43.87
N LEU A 237 18.45 3.39 44.35
CA LEU A 237 18.05 3.84 45.69
C LEU A 237 18.83 3.14 46.81
N TRP A 238 19.15 1.86 46.63
CA TRP A 238 19.97 1.09 47.57
C TRP A 238 21.43 1.59 47.60
N LEU A 239 22.03 1.85 46.43
CA LEU A 239 23.37 2.43 46.32
C LEU A 239 23.44 3.83 46.94
N MET A 240 22.45 4.69 46.69
CA MET A 240 22.39 6.03 47.30
C MET A 240 22.30 5.99 48.82
N ARG A 241 21.66 4.97 49.41
CA ARG A 241 21.63 4.78 50.87
C ARG A 241 22.97 4.30 51.43
N ILE A 242 23.71 3.47 50.69
CA ILE A 242 25.04 2.97 51.10
C ILE A 242 26.08 4.08 51.03
N PHE A 243 26.08 4.87 49.94
CA PHE A 243 27.08 5.91 49.73
C PHE A 243 26.70 7.25 50.40
N GLY A 244 25.42 7.51 50.68
CA GLY A 244 24.94 8.76 51.29
C GLY A 244 25.10 8.85 52.81
N THR A 245 25.55 7.79 53.49
CA THR A 245 25.79 7.81 54.96
C THR A 245 27.27 7.93 55.35
N GLY A 246 28.16 8.16 54.38
CA GLY A 246 29.60 8.34 54.61
C GLY A 246 30.04 9.79 54.81
N ARG A 247 29.98 10.27 56.06
CA ARG A 247 30.86 11.28 56.70
C ARG A 247 31.09 12.64 56.00
N TYR A 248 30.50 13.68 56.60
CA TYR A 248 31.12 14.99 56.75
C TYR A 248 32.55 14.80 57.30
N PHE A 249 33.58 15.18 56.53
CA PHE A 249 34.93 15.41 57.04
C PHE A 249 35.31 16.84 56.71
N SER A 250 35.32 17.67 57.76
CA SER A 250 35.88 19.02 57.78
C SER A 250 37.40 18.91 57.60
N LEU A 251 37.97 19.67 56.66
CA LEU A 251 39.42 19.89 56.57
C LEU A 251 39.69 21.38 56.70
N ASP A 252 40.13 21.73 57.90
CA ASP A 252 40.74 22.99 58.30
C ASP A 252 41.93 23.32 57.39
N ILE A 253 41.97 24.55 56.89
CA ILE A 253 43.13 25.15 56.24
C ILE A 253 43.88 25.93 57.32
N ARG A 254 45.10 25.50 57.67
CA ARG A 254 46.05 26.33 58.40
C ARG A 254 47.33 26.47 57.58
N GLN A 255 47.69 27.75 57.38
CA GLN A 255 48.95 28.27 56.85
C GLN A 255 50.16 27.83 57.69
#